data_AF-A0A7C3WYM3-F1
#
_entry.id   AF-A0A7C3WYM3-F1
#
_cell.length_a   1.000
_cell.length_b   1.000
_cell.length_c   1.000
_cell.angle_alpha   90.00
_cell.angle_beta   90.00
_cell.angle_gamma   90.00
#
_symmetry.space_group_name_H-M   'P 1'
#
loop_
_entity.id
_entity.type
_entity.pdbx_description
1 polymer ?
#
loop_
_entity_poly.entity_id
_entity_poly.type
_entity_poly.pdbx_seq_one_letter_code
_entity_poly.pdbx_strand_id
1 'polypeptide(L)'
;MDQEDVYRQLASRLLMPQSDILPQLLRMIADQEEARILLATPATVPDLAEKIGIPQEEVEKRLAALFRKGMVFRSTKGGVTTYRMCRDVAQFHDASILWPEAP
;
A
#
# COMPACT_ATOMS: atom_id res chain seq x y z
N MET A 1 -18.89 -3.14 1.75
CA MET A 1 -17.55 -3.75 1.59
C MET A 1 -16.95 -3.76 2.98
N ASP A 2 -17.01 -4.92 3.63
CA ASP A 2 -16.50 -5.09 4.99
C ASP A 2 -14.99 -4.82 5.02
N GLN A 3 -14.52 -4.11 6.05
CA GLN A 3 -13.09 -3.83 6.24
C GLN A 3 -12.24 -5.12 6.25
N GLU A 4 -12.81 -6.27 6.60
CA GLU A 4 -12.10 -7.56 6.55
C GLU A 4 -11.72 -8.01 5.13
N ASP A 5 -12.48 -7.61 4.10
CA ASP A 5 -12.24 -8.04 2.72
C ASP A 5 -10.98 -7.35 2.14
N VAL A 6 -10.84 -6.03 2.34
CA VAL A 6 -9.72 -5.26 1.76
C VAL A 6 -8.36 -5.75 2.27
N TYR A 7 -8.24 -6.05 3.57
CA TYR A 7 -6.98 -6.51 4.15
C TYR A 7 -6.68 -7.99 3.83
N ARG A 8 -7.71 -8.84 3.63
CA ARG A 8 -7.51 -10.20 3.12
C ARG A 8 -7.07 -10.21 1.66
N GLN A 9 -7.57 -9.29 0.85
CA GLN A 9 -7.08 -9.09 -0.52
C GLN A 9 -5.61 -8.62 -0.53
N LEU A 10 -5.22 -7.74 0.38
CA LEU A 10 -3.82 -7.32 0.54
C LEU A 10 -2.91 -8.47 1.01
N ALA A 11 -3.37 -9.29 1.96
CA ALA A 11 -2.64 -10.48 2.38
C ALA A 11 -2.41 -11.45 1.21
N SER A 12 -3.40 -11.59 0.32
CA SER A 12 -3.27 -12.39 -0.91
C SER A 12 -2.25 -11.79 -1.89
N ARG A 13 -2.20 -10.45 -2.02
CA ARG A 13 -1.17 -9.75 -2.83
C ARG A 13 0.24 -9.99 -2.29
N LEU A 14 0.39 -10.20 -0.99
CA LEU A 14 1.65 -10.53 -0.31
C LEU A 14 1.96 -12.03 -0.25
N LEU A 15 1.26 -12.84 -1.06
CA LEU A 15 1.45 -14.29 -1.17
C LEU A 15 1.14 -15.07 0.11
N MET A 16 0.32 -14.50 1.00
CA MET A 16 -0.08 -15.10 2.28
C MET A 16 -1.61 -15.13 2.44
N PRO A 17 -2.37 -15.71 1.49
CA PRO A 17 -3.84 -15.66 1.49
C PRO A 17 -4.49 -16.42 2.66
N GLN A 18 -3.77 -17.38 3.26
CA GLN A 18 -4.26 -18.22 4.36
C GLN A 18 -3.87 -17.69 5.75
N SER A 19 -3.22 -16.53 5.82
CA SER A 19 -2.80 -15.96 7.10
C SER A 19 -3.97 -15.27 7.78
N ASP A 20 -4.28 -15.67 9.02
CA ASP A 20 -5.25 -14.98 9.87
C ASP A 20 -4.66 -13.74 10.57
N ILE A 21 -3.33 -13.68 10.68
CA ILE A 21 -2.61 -12.60 11.38
C ILE A 21 -2.29 -11.45 10.42
N LEU A 22 -1.89 -11.75 9.18
CA LEU A 22 -1.44 -10.72 8.25
C LEU A 22 -2.49 -9.64 7.95
N PRO A 23 -3.80 -9.96 7.76
CA PRO A 23 -4.82 -8.92 7.62
C PRO A 23 -4.90 -7.98 8.83
N GLN A 24 -4.68 -8.50 10.04
CA GLN A 24 -4.69 -7.69 11.27
C GLN A 24 -3.47 -6.78 11.34
N LEU A 25 -2.29 -7.29 11.00
CA LEU A 25 -1.06 -6.51 10.89
C LEU A 25 -1.22 -5.37 9.88
N LEU A 26 -1.75 -5.68 8.68
CA LEU A 26 -1.96 -4.68 7.63
C LEU A 26 -2.94 -3.59 8.06
N ARG A 27 -3.93 -3.90 8.90
CA ARG A 27 -4.86 -2.92 9.48
C ARG A 27 -4.21 -1.99 10.50
N MET A 28 -3.17 -2.44 11.19
CA MET A 28 -2.36 -1.59 12.07
C MET A 28 -1.45 -0.65 11.28
N ILE A 29 -1.00 -1.08 10.09
CA ILE A 29 -0.05 -0.34 9.25
C ILE A 29 -0.76 0.67 8.36
N ALA A 30 -1.85 0.27 7.71
CA ALA A 30 -2.55 1.03 6.70
C ALA A 30 -4.03 1.21 7.05
N ASP A 31 -4.50 2.45 7.03
CA ASP A 31 -5.93 2.73 7.16
C ASP A 31 -6.72 2.18 5.94
N GLN A 32 -8.06 2.28 5.98
CA GLN A 32 -8.90 1.71 4.94
C GLN A 32 -8.69 2.37 3.56
N GLU A 33 -8.38 3.67 3.52
CA GLU A 33 -8.13 4.39 2.27
C GLU A 33 -6.75 4.05 1.72
N GLU A 34 -5.73 4.03 2.57
CA GLU A 34 -4.38 3.54 2.25
C GLU A 34 -4.42 2.11 1.73
N ALA A 35 -5.23 1.22 2.34
CA ALA A 35 -5.43 -0.15 1.88
C ALA A 35 -6.05 -0.21 0.47
N ARG A 36 -7.03 0.65 0.18
CA ARG A 36 -7.61 0.76 -1.16
C ARG A 36 -6.59 1.29 -2.18
N ILE A 37 -5.77 2.27 -1.81
CA ILE A 37 -4.68 2.78 -2.65
C ILE A 37 -3.73 1.63 -2.98
N LEU A 38 -3.30 0.84 -1.99
CA LEU A 38 -2.41 -0.31 -2.18
C LEU A 38 -2.98 -1.32 -3.18
N LEU A 39 -4.27 -1.70 -3.06
CA LEU A 39 -4.92 -2.61 -4.01
C LEU A 39 -5.03 -2.04 -5.44
N ALA A 40 -5.17 -0.72 -5.57
CA ALA A 40 -5.24 -0.05 -6.86
C ALA A 40 -3.87 0.10 -7.55
N THR A 41 -2.76 -0.18 -6.84
CA THR A 41 -1.42 -0.28 -7.44
C THR A 41 -1.24 -1.58 -8.25
N PRO A 42 -0.39 -1.61 -9.29
CA PRO A 42 0.46 -0.53 -9.78
C PRO A 42 -0.31 0.54 -10.57
N ALA A 43 -0.06 1.82 -10.27
CA ALA A 43 -0.76 2.95 -10.88
C ALA A 43 0.01 4.28 -10.70
N THR A 44 -0.34 5.30 -11.49
CA THR A 44 0.16 6.67 -11.29
C THR A 44 -0.69 7.44 -10.29
N VAL A 45 -0.22 8.60 -9.81
CA VAL A 45 -1.00 9.47 -8.90
C VAL A 45 -2.35 9.88 -9.53
N PRO A 46 -2.43 10.36 -10.79
CA PRO A 46 -3.70 10.65 -11.44
C PRO A 46 -4.65 9.45 -11.49
N ASP A 47 -4.15 8.27 -11.87
CA ASP A 47 -4.99 7.05 -11.95
C ASP A 47 -5.54 6.65 -10.58
N LEU A 48 -4.73 6.78 -9.52
CA LEU A 48 -5.14 6.48 -8.15
C LEU A 48 -6.17 7.50 -7.67
N ALA A 49 -5.97 8.79 -7.94
CA ALA A 49 -6.93 9.83 -7.59
C ALA A 49 -8.30 9.59 -8.23
N GLU A 50 -8.32 9.24 -9.51
CA GLU A 50 -9.55 8.91 -10.24
C GLU A 50 -10.23 7.65 -9.69
N LYS A 51 -9.48 6.56 -9.47
CA LYS A 51 -10.05 5.28 -8.97
C LYS A 51 -10.56 5.36 -7.54
N ILE A 52 -9.90 6.15 -6.68
CA ILE A 52 -10.24 6.26 -5.27
C ILE A 52 -11.25 7.37 -5.03
N GLY A 53 -11.27 8.40 -5.89
CA GLY A 53 -12.18 9.55 -5.76
C GLY A 53 -11.67 10.60 -4.78
N ILE A 54 -10.35 10.76 -4.63
CA ILE A 54 -9.72 11.73 -3.73
C ILE A 54 -8.73 12.63 -4.49
N PRO A 55 -8.42 13.85 -4.00
CA PRO A 55 -7.48 14.75 -4.67
C PRO A 55 -6.09 14.15 -4.87
N GLN A 56 -5.40 14.49 -5.95
CA GLN A 56 -4.03 14.01 -6.22
C GLN A 56 -3.05 14.35 -5.09
N GLU A 57 -3.16 15.55 -4.50
CA GLU A 57 -2.33 15.95 -3.35
C GLU A 57 -2.52 15.02 -2.15
N GLU A 58 -3.75 14.54 -1.91
CA GLU A 58 -4.05 13.60 -0.85
C GLU A 58 -3.47 12.20 -1.15
N VAL A 59 -3.57 11.76 -2.41
CA VAL A 59 -2.91 10.53 -2.87
C VAL A 59 -1.40 10.60 -2.66
N GLU A 60 -0.77 11.72 -3.01
CA GLU A 60 0.67 11.92 -2.84
C GLU A 60 1.09 11.85 -1.37
N LYS A 61 0.36 12.52 -0.48
CA LYS A 61 0.59 12.46 0.97
C LYS A 61 0.52 11.02 1.49
N ARG A 62 -0.50 10.28 1.09
CA ARG A 62 -0.71 8.88 1.50
C ARG A 62 0.36 7.95 0.92
N LEU A 63 0.74 8.11 -0.34
CA LEU A 63 1.83 7.35 -0.96
C LEU A 63 3.18 7.65 -0.28
N ALA A 64 3.43 8.89 0.14
CA ALA A 64 4.63 9.24 0.89
C ALA A 64 4.66 8.57 2.28
N ALA A 65 3.52 8.56 2.99
CA ALA A 65 3.39 7.84 4.25
C ALA A 65 3.59 6.33 4.07
N LEU A 66 2.94 5.73 3.07
CA LEU A 66 3.09 4.31 2.74
C LEU A 66 4.51 3.95 2.29
N PHE A 67 5.22 4.86 1.61
CA PHE A 67 6.62 4.67 1.25
C PHE A 67 7.51 4.63 2.49
N ARG A 68 7.30 5.55 3.44
CA ARG A 68 8.00 5.55 4.74
C ARG A 68 7.74 4.26 5.52
N LYS A 69 6.51 3.76 5.51
CA LYS A 69 6.10 2.49 6.13
C LYS A 69 6.64 1.24 5.40
N GLY A 70 7.31 1.37 4.25
CA GLY A 70 7.83 0.25 3.46
C GLY A 70 6.79 -0.50 2.62
N MET A 71 5.58 0.07 2.46
CA MET A 71 4.45 -0.57 1.78
C MET A 71 4.38 -0.30 0.27
N VAL A 72 4.88 0.84 -0.20
CA VAL A 72 4.90 1.19 -1.62
C VAL A 72 6.28 1.62 -2.09
N PHE A 73 6.53 1.45 -3.39
CA PHE A 73 7.74 1.88 -4.07
C PHE A 73 7.38 2.58 -5.38
N ARG A 74 8.14 3.61 -5.74
CA ARG A 74 7.99 4.29 -7.04
C ARG A 74 8.99 3.76 -8.06
N SER A 75 8.58 3.73 -9.33
CA SER A 75 9.43 3.47 -10.48
C SER A 75 9.12 4.49 -11.56
N THR A 76 10.14 5.18 -12.07
CA THR A 76 9.99 6.16 -13.14
C THR A 76 10.59 5.61 -14.42
N LYS A 77 9.79 5.54 -15.49
CA LYS A 77 10.23 5.11 -16.83
C LYS A 77 9.62 6.06 -17.86
N GLY A 78 10.46 6.61 -18.75
CA GLY A 78 10.00 7.52 -19.80
C GLY A 78 9.26 8.76 -19.28
N GLY A 79 9.64 9.28 -18.10
CA GLY A 79 8.98 10.42 -17.46
C GLY A 79 7.70 10.10 -16.69
N VAL A 80 7.19 8.86 -16.76
CA VAL A 80 6.00 8.43 -16.01
C VAL A 80 6.42 7.74 -14.72
N THR A 81 5.90 8.23 -13.59
CA THR A 81 6.13 7.63 -12.27
C THR A 81 4.95 6.75 -11.88
N THR A 82 5.21 5.47 -11.71
CA THR A 82 4.23 4.48 -11.24
C THR A 82 4.59 4.03 -9.83
N TYR A 83 3.58 3.88 -8.97
CA TYR A 83 3.71 3.34 -7.62
C TYR A 83 3.26 1.89 -7.59
N ARG A 84 3.96 1.03 -6.84
CA ARG A 84 3.65 -0.39 -6.67
C ARG A 84 3.76 -0.78 -5.20
N MET A 85 2.92 -1.71 -4.75
CA MET A 85 3.05 -2.33 -3.43
C MET A 85 4.36 -3.14 -3.30
N CYS A 86 4.80 -3.38 -2.06
CA CYS A 86 5.77 -4.43 -1.75
C CYS A 86 5.31 -5.79 -2.32
N ARG A 87 6.28 -6.61 -2.74
CA ARG A 87 6.03 -7.89 -3.41
C ARG A 87 5.55 -8.97 -2.44
N ASP A 88 6.15 -9.00 -1.27
CA ASP A 88 6.00 -10.04 -0.27
C ASP A 88 6.37 -9.49 1.12
N VAL A 89 6.15 -10.31 2.15
CA VAL A 89 6.42 -9.96 3.54
C VAL A 89 7.91 -9.74 3.81
N ALA A 90 8.81 -10.40 3.07
CA ALA A 90 10.26 -10.22 3.25
C ALA A 90 10.70 -8.82 2.78
N GLN A 91 10.22 -8.39 1.60
CA GLN A 91 10.48 -7.03 1.14
C GLN A 91 9.88 -5.98 2.09
N PHE A 92 8.68 -6.24 2.62
CA PHE A 92 8.08 -5.35 3.62
C PHE A 92 8.94 -5.26 4.88
N HIS A 93 9.36 -6.40 5.45
CA HIS A 93 10.25 -6.46 6.61
C HIS A 93 11.50 -5.58 6.39
N ASP A 94 12.20 -5.80 5.28
CA ASP A 94 13.44 -5.07 4.99
C ASP A 94 13.23 -3.58 4.77
N ALA A 95 12.12 -3.19 4.11
CA ALA A 95 11.82 -1.77 3.87
C ALA A 95 11.31 -1.05 5.12
N SER A 96 10.59 -1.75 6.00
CA SER A 96 10.02 -1.20 7.22
C SER A 96 11.06 -0.81 8.27
N ILE A 97 12.34 -1.23 8.12
CA ILE A 97 13.44 -0.78 8.98
C ILE A 97 13.64 0.74 8.98
N LEU A 98 13.17 1.43 7.94
CA LEU A 98 13.22 2.89 7.80
C LEU A 98 12.00 3.60 8.42
N TRP A 99 11.11 2.87 9.10
CA TRP A 99 9.94 3.40 9.78
C TRP A 99 10.16 3.47 11.30
N PRO A 100 10.72 4.57 11.84
CA PRO A 100 11.05 4.66 13.26
C PRO A 100 9.83 4.76 14.18
N GLU A 101 8.65 5.11 13.65
CA GLU A 101 7.39 5.15 14.39
C GLU A 101 6.57 3.86 14.29
N ALA A 102 7.18 2.74 13.88
CA ALA A 102 6.49 1.45 13.85
C ALA A 102 5.96 1.10 15.28
N PRO A 103 4.69 0.64 15.39
CA PRO A 103 4.06 0.34 16.68
C PRO A 103 4.58 -0.93 17.35
#